data_AF-A0ABD2VBF4-F1
#
_entry.id   AF-A0ABD2VBF4-F1
#
_cell.length_a   1.000
_cell.length_b   1.000
_cell.length_c   1.000
_cell.angle_alpha   90.00
_cell.angle_beta   90.00
_cell.angle_gamma   90.00
#
_symmetry.space_group_name_H-M   'P 1'
#
loop_
_entity.id
_entity.type
_entity.pdbx_description
1 polymer ?
#
loop_
_entity_poly.entity_id
_entity_poly.type
_entity_poly.pdbx_seq_one_letter_code
_entity_poly.pdbx_strand_id
1 'polypeptide(L)'
;MDRGKIPDLAARDNKIYVDLKDIIKENVLPFLPAKSVVKFRAVCRDWRFQISAPLFTHNQSLSCHSTSGIFIQIHRGSPSLIPIDANSCGVPDPILSFLPEPVDIKSSSNGLLCCRGREGDKVYYICNPFTKQWKELPKSNANHGSVPAIVLLFEPSLLNFVAEYKIICAFPSTDFGKATEFDIYSSREGSWEIAREICFGDRTILPKSGVHVNGVIYWMTTDNILAFDLTKERSQLLQSYDTHGFLGTFSGKLCKVDVTGNIILLNILANTHSNTMQMGSQIQMWSEKQTVVLDSEIVGDVARNYSVLHVDSDIMVARCGGRTYSYDFKSCATKFLSSEVGIRRCFPYVNSLVSL
;
A
#
# COMPACT_ATOMS: atom_id res chain seq x y z
N MET A 1 32.31 50.98 50.40
CA MET A 1 32.15 51.20 48.96
C MET A 1 32.61 49.93 48.25
N ASP A 2 31.72 48.96 48.18
CA ASP A 2 31.89 47.73 47.40
C ASP A 2 31.79 48.05 45.91
N ARG A 3 32.81 47.69 45.14
CA ARG A 3 32.70 47.60 43.69
C ARG A 3 32.65 46.12 43.33
N GLY A 4 31.43 45.63 43.10
CA GLY A 4 31.16 44.27 42.67
C GLY A 4 31.87 43.94 41.36
N LYS A 5 32.64 42.85 41.37
CA LYS A 5 33.08 42.16 40.16
C LYS A 5 31.90 41.38 39.62
N ILE A 6 31.43 41.77 38.45
CA ILE A 6 30.50 40.98 37.63
C ILE A 6 31.28 39.75 37.14
N PRO A 7 30.80 38.51 37.36
CA PRO A 7 31.43 37.35 36.76
C PRO A 7 31.11 37.34 35.27
N ASP A 8 32.17 37.28 34.47
CA ASP A 8 32.14 37.13 33.02
C ASP A 8 31.49 35.78 32.68
N LEU A 9 30.15 35.78 32.50
CA LEU A 9 29.44 34.67 31.89
C LEU A 9 29.82 34.69 30.40
N ALA A 10 30.95 34.06 30.09
CA ALA A 10 31.25 33.63 28.74
C ALA A 10 30.10 32.72 28.30
N ALA A 11 29.22 33.28 27.46
CA ALA A 11 28.21 32.53 26.74
C ALA A 11 28.95 31.47 25.92
N ARG A 12 28.94 30.23 26.41
CA ARG A 12 29.32 29.07 25.61
C ARG A 12 28.29 29.00 24.49
N ASP A 13 28.71 29.40 23.29
CA ASP A 13 28.05 29.03 22.05
C ASP A 13 28.00 27.50 21.99
N ASN A 14 26.93 26.92 22.53
CA ASN A 14 26.60 25.51 22.38
C ASN A 14 26.12 25.28 20.94
N LYS A 15 27.03 25.41 19.97
CA LYS A 15 26.86 24.74 18.68
C LYS A 15 26.93 23.25 18.97
N ILE A 16 25.77 22.61 19.01
CA ILE A 16 25.66 21.15 19.01
C ILE A 16 26.26 20.68 17.68
N TYR A 17 27.56 20.37 17.68
CA TYR A 17 28.21 19.68 16.58
C TYR A 17 27.74 18.24 16.65
N VAL A 18 26.67 17.93 15.91
CA VAL A 18 26.26 16.55 15.66
C VAL A 18 27.29 15.95 14.70
N ASP A 19 27.89 14.82 15.07
CA ASP A 19 28.81 14.10 14.20
C ASP A 19 28.10 13.74 12.89
N LEU A 20 28.76 13.93 11.74
CA LEU A 20 28.25 13.53 10.44
C LEU A 20 27.79 12.07 10.43
N LYS A 21 28.50 11.20 11.18
CA LYS A 21 28.12 9.79 11.35
C LYS A 21 26.71 9.66 11.93
N ASP A 22 26.37 10.47 12.93
CA ASP A 22 25.05 10.47 13.58
C ASP A 22 23.99 11.11 12.68
N ILE A 23 24.34 12.19 11.95
CA ILE A 23 23.43 12.83 10.98
C ILE A 23 23.01 11.84 9.90
N ILE A 24 23.96 11.15 9.26
CA ILE A 24 23.67 10.15 8.21
C ILE A 24 22.80 9.03 8.77
N LYS A 25 23.17 8.54 9.95
CA LYS A 25 22.47 7.44 10.61
C LYS A 25 21.02 7.79 10.96
N GLU A 26 20.74 9.00 11.45
CA GLU A 26 19.40 9.37 11.93
C GLU A 26 18.52 9.97 10.83
N ASN A 27 19.12 10.65 9.85
CA ASN A 27 18.37 11.41 8.83
C ASN A 27 18.47 10.84 7.42
N VAL A 28 19.32 9.83 7.18
CA VAL A 28 19.47 9.21 5.85
C VAL A 28 19.10 7.74 5.88
N LEU A 29 19.71 6.94 6.76
CA LEU A 29 19.52 5.49 6.76
C LEU A 29 18.05 5.03 6.92
N PRO A 30 17.20 5.66 7.76
CA PRO A 30 15.80 5.26 7.89
C PRO A 30 14.97 5.45 6.61
N PHE A 31 15.37 6.35 5.71
CA PHE A 31 14.70 6.57 4.43
C PHE A 31 15.12 5.56 3.36
N LEU A 32 16.12 4.73 3.64
CA LEU A 32 16.62 3.76 2.67
C LEU A 32 15.85 2.43 2.72
N PRO A 33 15.69 1.77 1.56
CA PRO A 33 15.21 0.39 1.47
C PRO A 33 16.02 -0.56 2.37
N ALA A 34 15.34 -1.53 2.97
CA ALA A 34 15.93 -2.50 3.88
C ALA A 34 17.16 -3.21 3.29
N LYS A 35 17.14 -3.55 1.99
CA LYS A 35 18.23 -4.13 1.22
C LYS A 35 19.51 -3.28 1.28
N SER A 36 19.36 -1.96 1.20
CA SER A 36 20.48 -1.01 1.29
C SER A 36 20.95 -0.88 2.74
N VAL A 37 20.00 -0.71 3.66
CA VAL A 37 20.28 -0.57 5.10
C VAL A 37 21.11 -1.73 5.65
N VAL A 38 20.76 -2.98 5.33
CA VAL A 38 21.47 -4.14 5.90
C VAL A 38 22.94 -4.22 5.49
N LYS A 39 23.33 -3.65 4.33
CA LYS A 39 24.73 -3.61 3.89
C LYS A 39 25.57 -2.71 4.79
N PHE A 40 24.97 -1.66 5.34
CA PHE A 40 25.64 -0.71 6.23
C PHE A 40 26.02 -1.32 7.60
N ARG A 41 25.48 -2.50 7.94
CA ARG A 41 25.95 -3.29 9.10
C ARG A 41 27.42 -3.72 8.98
N ALA A 42 28.00 -3.69 7.78
CA ALA A 42 29.41 -4.03 7.56
C ALA A 42 30.38 -2.86 7.79
N VAL A 43 29.88 -1.62 7.97
CA VAL A 43 30.72 -0.42 8.10
C VAL A 43 31.49 -0.41 9.42
N CYS A 44 30.80 -0.58 10.55
CA CYS A 44 31.43 -0.71 11.87
C CYS A 44 30.51 -1.42 12.86
N ARG A 45 31.05 -1.77 14.04
CA ARG A 45 30.29 -2.45 15.12
C ARG A 45 29.11 -1.63 15.62
N ASP A 46 29.27 -0.31 15.76
CA ASP A 46 28.20 0.57 16.23
C ASP A 46 27.01 0.58 15.27
N TRP A 47 27.29 0.70 13.96
CA TRP A 47 26.26 0.70 12.92
C TRP A 47 25.54 -0.64 12.86
N ARG A 48 26.28 -1.75 12.98
CA ARG A 48 25.69 -3.09 13.08
C ARG A 48 24.72 -3.19 14.25
N PHE A 49 25.13 -2.72 15.43
CA PHE A 49 24.31 -2.77 16.65
C PHE A 49 23.04 -1.92 16.50
N GLN A 50 23.17 -0.69 16.04
CA GLN A 50 22.06 0.25 15.92
C GLN A 50 21.06 -0.13 14.82
N ILE A 51 21.52 -0.55 13.64
CA ILE A 51 20.64 -1.03 12.55
C ILE A 51 19.90 -2.31 12.95
N SER A 52 20.42 -3.07 13.91
CA SER A 52 19.76 -4.26 14.45
C SER A 52 18.80 -3.94 15.61
N ALA A 53 18.76 -2.69 16.08
CA ALA A 53 17.88 -2.29 17.16
C ALA A 53 16.42 -2.16 16.67
N PRO A 54 15.42 -2.52 17.51
CA PRO A 54 14.00 -2.33 17.19
C PRO A 54 13.64 -0.88 16.85
N LEU A 55 14.24 0.09 17.55
CA LEU A 55 14.06 1.52 17.31
C LEU A 55 14.41 1.92 15.87
N PHE A 56 15.52 1.41 15.33
CA PHE A 56 15.91 1.71 13.96
C PHE A 56 14.92 1.10 12.96
N THR A 57 14.53 -0.16 13.17
CA THR A 57 13.54 -0.86 12.34
C THR A 57 12.21 -0.10 12.31
N HIS A 58 11.78 0.40 13.47
CA HIS A 58 10.59 1.22 13.61
C HIS A 58 10.70 2.55 12.85
N ASN A 59 11.79 3.30 13.06
CA ASN A 59 12.02 4.56 12.35
C ASN A 59 12.09 4.37 10.83
N GLN A 60 12.67 3.25 10.38
CA GLN A 60 12.72 2.89 8.96
C GLN A 60 11.32 2.66 8.40
N SER A 61 10.44 1.97 9.14
CA SER A 61 9.04 1.78 8.72
C SER A 61 8.25 3.09 8.63
N LEU A 62 8.56 4.06 9.49
CA LEU A 62 7.94 5.40 9.51
C LEU A 62 8.45 6.35 8.42
N SER A 63 9.58 6.04 7.78
CA SER A 63 10.27 6.97 6.87
C SER A 63 10.34 6.45 5.44
N CYS A 64 10.56 5.15 5.28
CA CYS A 64 10.70 4.51 3.98
C CYS A 64 9.32 4.06 3.46
N HIS A 65 8.70 4.88 2.62
CA HIS A 65 7.40 4.59 2.00
C HIS A 65 7.47 4.34 0.49
N SER A 66 8.63 4.53 -0.13
CA SER A 66 8.76 4.41 -1.58
C SER A 66 8.58 2.97 -2.04
N THR A 67 7.69 2.79 -3.02
CA THR A 67 7.46 1.51 -3.68
C THR A 67 8.76 1.05 -4.36
N SER A 68 9.33 -0.05 -3.88
CA SER A 68 10.60 -0.60 -4.38
C SER A 68 10.37 -1.66 -5.47
N GLY A 69 9.20 -2.29 -5.49
CA GLY A 69 8.82 -3.28 -6.48
C GLY A 69 7.33 -3.59 -6.45
N ILE A 70 6.90 -4.46 -7.36
CA ILE A 70 5.50 -4.88 -7.49
C ILE A 70 5.44 -6.39 -7.53
N PHE A 71 4.81 -6.99 -6.52
CA PHE A 71 4.49 -8.41 -6.56
C PHE A 71 3.41 -8.67 -7.59
N ILE A 72 3.62 -9.69 -8.40
CA ILE A 72 2.65 -10.18 -9.36
C ILE A 72 2.11 -11.51 -8.87
N GLN A 73 0.80 -11.61 -8.81
CA GLN A 73 0.11 -12.87 -8.54
C GLN A 73 -0.60 -13.37 -9.80
N ILE A 74 -0.11 -14.49 -10.31
CA ILE A 74 -0.79 -15.30 -11.32
C ILE A 74 -1.78 -16.23 -10.58
N HIS A 75 -2.98 -16.43 -11.13
CA HIS A 75 -3.99 -17.27 -10.47
C HIS A 75 -3.46 -18.71 -10.32
N ARG A 76 -3.38 -19.20 -9.08
CA ARG A 76 -2.81 -20.52 -8.72
C ARG A 76 -1.33 -20.72 -9.14
N GLY A 77 -0.63 -19.67 -9.57
CA GLY A 77 0.81 -19.71 -9.89
C GLY A 77 1.65 -19.12 -8.76
N SER A 78 2.95 -19.40 -8.72
CA SER A 78 3.84 -18.77 -7.72
C SER A 78 3.88 -17.25 -7.91
N PRO A 79 3.93 -16.46 -6.82
CA PRO A 79 4.13 -15.03 -6.95
C PRO A 79 5.52 -14.73 -7.54
N SER A 80 5.63 -13.63 -8.27
CA SER A 80 6.89 -13.06 -8.75
C SER A 80 6.99 -11.60 -8.32
N LEU A 81 8.16 -10.99 -8.45
CA LEU A 81 8.40 -9.60 -8.10
C LEU A 81 9.07 -8.88 -9.26
N ILE A 82 8.44 -7.80 -9.73
CA ILE A 82 9.07 -6.86 -10.66
C ILE A 82 9.73 -5.75 -9.83
N PRO A 83 11.06 -5.59 -9.90
CA PRO A 83 11.73 -4.45 -9.29
C PRO A 83 11.46 -3.18 -10.10
N ILE A 84 11.11 -2.08 -9.43
CA ILE A 84 11.03 -0.74 -10.07
C ILE A 84 12.45 -0.20 -10.29
N ASP A 85 13.27 -0.34 -9.25
CA ASP A 85 14.70 -0.14 -9.29
C ASP A 85 15.41 -1.36 -8.66
N ALA A 86 16.37 -1.93 -9.39
CA ALA A 86 17.11 -3.11 -8.95
C ALA A 86 17.97 -2.85 -7.69
N ASN A 87 18.35 -1.59 -7.46
CA ASN A 87 19.14 -1.21 -6.30
C ASN A 87 18.29 -1.09 -5.03
N SER A 88 17.06 -0.60 -5.14
CA SER A 88 16.12 -0.46 -4.02
C SER A 88 15.32 -1.74 -3.74
N CYS A 89 15.05 -2.56 -4.74
CA CYS A 89 14.26 -3.79 -4.58
C CYS A 89 15.14 -4.96 -4.12
N GLY A 90 14.87 -5.50 -2.94
CA GLY A 90 15.53 -6.72 -2.46
C GLY A 90 14.57 -7.59 -1.71
N VAL A 91 13.98 -8.58 -2.36
CA VAL A 91 13.27 -9.67 -1.69
C VAL A 91 14.07 -10.95 -1.92
N PRO A 92 14.59 -11.59 -0.85
CA PRO A 92 15.44 -12.78 -1.01
C PRO A 92 14.72 -13.98 -1.64
N ASP A 93 13.41 -14.07 -1.45
CA ASP A 93 12.58 -15.18 -1.91
C ASP A 93 11.22 -14.66 -2.42
N PRO A 94 11.13 -14.20 -3.68
CA PRO A 94 9.90 -13.65 -4.25
C PRO A 94 8.75 -14.64 -4.42
N ILE A 95 9.03 -15.95 -4.43
CA ILE A 95 8.00 -16.99 -4.54
C ILE A 95 7.37 -17.33 -3.17
N LEU A 96 7.86 -16.70 -2.09
CA LEU A 96 7.38 -16.85 -0.72
C LEU A 96 7.45 -18.30 -0.19
N SER A 97 8.51 -19.03 -0.55
CA SER A 97 8.69 -20.45 -0.14
C SER A 97 8.95 -20.65 1.36
N PHE A 98 9.21 -19.56 2.09
CA PHE A 98 9.35 -19.57 3.55
C PHE A 98 8.01 -19.70 4.30
N LEU A 99 6.87 -19.60 3.59
CA LEU A 99 5.54 -19.90 4.13
C LEU A 99 5.29 -21.41 4.16
N PRO A 100 4.42 -21.91 5.05
CA PRO A 100 4.22 -23.35 5.25
C PRO A 100 3.54 -24.05 4.06
N GLU A 101 2.88 -23.31 3.18
CA GLU A 101 2.17 -23.83 2.01
C GLU A 101 2.20 -22.82 0.84
N PRO A 102 1.87 -23.24 -0.39
CA PRO A 102 1.69 -22.31 -1.51
C PRO A 102 0.54 -21.33 -1.25
N VAL A 103 0.78 -20.03 -1.43
CA VAL A 103 -0.20 -18.98 -1.14
C VAL A 103 -0.59 -18.14 -2.35
N ASP A 104 -1.72 -17.43 -2.23
CA ASP A 104 -2.05 -16.29 -3.07
C ASP A 104 -1.93 -14.99 -2.28
N ILE A 105 -1.20 -14.00 -2.81
CA ILE A 105 -1.21 -12.64 -2.26
C ILE A 105 -2.59 -12.02 -2.46
N LYS A 106 -3.12 -11.39 -1.40
CA LYS A 106 -4.45 -10.75 -1.37
C LYS A 106 -4.38 -9.25 -1.15
N SER A 107 -3.39 -8.75 -0.41
CA SER A 107 -3.18 -7.31 -0.18
C SER A 107 -1.74 -7.03 0.29
N SER A 108 -1.33 -5.78 0.25
CA SER A 108 0.00 -5.31 0.67
C SER A 108 -0.10 -3.94 1.33
N SER A 109 0.70 -3.69 2.36
CA SER A 109 0.78 -2.36 3.02
C SER A 109 2.13 -2.20 3.71
N ASN A 110 2.85 -1.11 3.41
CA ASN A 110 4.09 -0.70 4.08
C ASN A 110 5.09 -1.84 4.35
N GLY A 111 5.28 -2.73 3.36
CA GLY A 111 6.23 -3.83 3.39
C GLY A 111 5.71 -5.15 3.95
N LEU A 112 4.47 -5.18 4.44
CA LEU A 112 3.76 -6.40 4.78
C LEU A 112 2.88 -6.87 3.62
N LEU A 113 2.75 -8.19 3.49
CA LEU A 113 1.81 -8.84 2.59
C LEU A 113 0.77 -9.62 3.41
N CYS A 114 -0.49 -9.53 2.99
CA CYS A 114 -1.53 -10.46 3.38
C CYS A 114 -1.69 -11.53 2.31
N CYS A 115 -1.45 -12.78 2.69
CA CYS A 115 -1.50 -13.95 1.84
C CYS A 115 -2.61 -14.88 2.32
N ARG A 116 -3.12 -15.72 1.42
CA ARG A 116 -4.08 -16.78 1.75
C ARG A 116 -3.55 -18.12 1.28
N GLY A 117 -3.58 -19.12 2.16
CA GLY A 117 -3.28 -20.51 1.84
C GLY A 117 -4.16 -21.04 0.72
N ARG A 118 -3.64 -22.01 -0.02
CA ARG A 118 -4.38 -22.71 -1.09
C ARG A 118 -4.93 -24.05 -0.61
N GLU A 119 -4.36 -24.58 0.45
CA GLU A 119 -4.65 -25.88 1.02
C GLU A 119 -5.54 -25.73 2.27
N GLY A 120 -6.07 -26.87 2.72
CA GLY A 120 -6.88 -26.97 3.94
C GLY A 120 -7.97 -25.91 4.06
N ASP A 121 -7.96 -25.22 5.20
CA ASP A 121 -8.92 -24.17 5.58
C ASP A 121 -8.68 -22.82 4.89
N LYS A 122 -7.65 -22.71 4.03
CA LYS A 122 -7.27 -21.48 3.32
C LYS A 122 -7.11 -20.31 4.29
N VAL A 123 -6.35 -20.55 5.36
CA VAL A 123 -6.02 -19.57 6.40
C VAL A 123 -5.27 -18.38 5.83
N TYR A 124 -5.26 -17.29 6.57
CA TYR A 124 -4.54 -16.08 6.21
C TYR A 124 -3.17 -16.05 6.88
N TYR A 125 -2.19 -15.55 6.14
CA TYR A 125 -0.85 -15.29 6.63
C TYR A 125 -0.52 -13.82 6.45
N ILE A 126 0.09 -13.19 7.46
CA ILE A 126 0.82 -11.94 7.27
C ILE A 126 2.29 -12.26 7.19
N CYS A 127 2.99 -11.70 6.23
CA CYS A 127 4.44 -11.87 6.11
C CYS A 127 5.16 -10.60 5.70
N ASN A 128 6.43 -10.50 6.10
CA ASN A 128 7.39 -9.58 5.51
C ASN A 128 8.33 -10.38 4.59
N PRO A 129 8.25 -10.21 3.26
CA PRO A 129 9.11 -10.93 2.31
C PRO A 129 10.61 -10.67 2.47
N PHE A 130 11.02 -9.54 3.04
CA PHE A 130 12.43 -9.22 3.26
C PHE A 130 13.01 -9.99 4.46
N THR A 131 12.32 -9.93 5.60
CA THR A 131 12.78 -10.59 6.84
C THR A 131 12.42 -12.07 6.89
N LYS A 132 11.53 -12.52 6.00
CA LYS A 132 10.93 -13.88 5.96
C LYS A 132 10.14 -14.22 7.22
N GLN A 133 9.83 -13.24 8.06
CA GLN A 133 8.94 -13.42 9.19
C GLN A 133 7.50 -13.51 8.70
N TRP A 134 6.72 -14.36 9.35
CA TRP A 134 5.31 -14.53 9.06
C TRP A 134 4.54 -14.94 10.30
N LYS A 135 3.23 -14.72 10.27
CA LYS A 135 2.26 -15.16 11.27
C LYS A 135 1.06 -15.75 10.57
N GLU A 136 0.64 -16.93 11.02
CA GLU A 136 -0.67 -17.48 10.70
C GLU A 136 -1.73 -16.77 11.55
N LEU A 137 -2.86 -16.44 10.93
CA LEU A 137 -3.97 -15.78 11.60
C LEU A 137 -5.02 -16.82 12.01
N PRO A 138 -5.76 -16.58 13.10
CA PRO A 138 -6.90 -17.42 13.44
C PRO A 138 -7.90 -17.47 12.28
N LYS A 139 -8.61 -18.58 12.18
CA LYS A 139 -9.69 -18.76 11.21
C LYS A 139 -10.84 -17.80 11.54
N SER A 140 -11.34 -17.09 10.54
CA SER A 140 -12.57 -16.31 10.68
C SER A 140 -13.80 -17.23 10.72
N ASN A 141 -14.83 -16.82 11.46
CA ASN A 141 -16.14 -17.45 11.42
C ASN A 141 -16.93 -17.05 10.16
N ALA A 142 -16.55 -15.96 9.48
CA ALA A 142 -17.17 -15.50 8.27
C ALA A 142 -16.70 -16.30 7.03
N ASN A 143 -17.62 -16.54 6.09
CA ASN A 143 -17.28 -17.17 4.83
C ASN A 143 -16.84 -16.12 3.79
N HIS A 144 -15.55 -15.84 3.74
CA HIS A 144 -14.97 -14.89 2.77
C HIS A 144 -15.00 -15.37 1.29
N GLY A 145 -15.56 -16.55 1.02
CA GLY A 145 -15.65 -17.11 -0.33
C GLY A 145 -14.30 -17.45 -0.95
N SER A 146 -14.27 -17.65 -2.27
CA SER A 146 -13.06 -18.04 -3.03
C SER A 146 -12.19 -16.85 -3.46
N VAL A 147 -12.79 -15.66 -3.61
CA VAL A 147 -12.12 -14.45 -4.09
C VAL A 147 -12.43 -13.28 -3.15
N PRO A 148 -11.81 -13.24 -1.95
CA PRO A 148 -12.16 -12.28 -0.91
C PRO A 148 -11.65 -10.87 -1.26
N ALA A 149 -12.43 -9.84 -0.92
CA ALA A 149 -12.09 -8.44 -1.14
C ALA A 149 -11.29 -7.88 0.04
N ILE A 150 -10.03 -8.29 0.14
CA ILE A 150 -9.16 -8.03 1.29
C ILE A 150 -8.40 -6.72 1.13
N VAL A 151 -8.34 -5.94 2.21
CA VAL A 151 -7.44 -4.80 2.38
C VAL A 151 -6.63 -4.99 3.66
N LEU A 152 -5.31 -4.93 3.53
CA LEU A 152 -4.39 -4.88 4.67
C LEU A 152 -4.13 -3.42 5.03
N LEU A 153 -4.36 -3.06 6.29
CA LEU A 153 -3.93 -1.80 6.89
C LEU A 153 -2.72 -2.07 7.75
N PHE A 154 -1.59 -1.46 7.40
CA PHE A 154 -0.45 -1.35 8.29
C PHE A 154 0.11 0.06 8.19
N GLU A 155 -0.10 0.86 9.24
CA GLU A 155 0.40 2.22 9.37
C GLU A 155 1.28 2.30 10.62
N PRO A 156 2.61 2.40 10.46
CA PRO A 156 3.51 2.56 11.59
C PRO A 156 3.14 3.78 12.43
N SER A 157 3.11 3.62 13.76
CA SER A 157 2.77 4.68 14.70
C SER A 157 3.99 5.18 15.44
N LEU A 158 4.17 6.50 15.53
CA LEU A 158 5.28 7.14 16.26
C LEU A 158 5.45 6.65 17.72
N LEU A 159 4.37 6.18 18.34
CA LEU A 159 4.33 5.78 19.75
C LEU A 159 4.30 4.27 19.96
N ASN A 160 4.25 3.47 18.89
CA ASN A 160 4.12 2.02 19.00
C ASN A 160 5.16 1.27 18.15
N PHE A 161 6.11 0.66 18.84
CA PHE A 161 7.19 -0.11 18.24
C PHE A 161 6.75 -1.48 17.70
N VAL A 162 5.58 -1.97 18.13
CA VAL A 162 5.02 -3.22 17.65
C VAL A 162 4.24 -2.95 16.37
N ALA A 163 4.42 -3.80 15.37
CA ALA A 163 3.67 -3.72 14.11
C ALA A 163 2.19 -4.07 14.35
N GLU A 164 1.36 -3.06 14.51
CA GLU A 164 -0.09 -3.23 14.59
C GLU A 164 -0.72 -3.07 13.20
N TYR A 165 -1.49 -4.07 12.80
CA TYR A 165 -2.16 -4.11 11.50
C TYR A 165 -3.60 -4.61 11.63
N LYS A 166 -4.42 -4.22 10.67
CA LYS A 166 -5.79 -4.71 10.51
C LYS A 166 -5.97 -5.34 9.14
N ILE A 167 -6.86 -6.33 9.04
CA ILE A 167 -7.28 -6.89 7.75
C ILE A 167 -8.78 -6.74 7.67
N ILE A 168 -9.23 -6.15 6.57
CA ILE A 168 -10.65 -5.95 6.35
C ILE A 168 -11.05 -6.75 5.12
N CYS A 169 -12.07 -7.59 5.28
CA CYS A 169 -12.68 -8.32 4.19
C CYS A 169 -14.11 -7.81 4.00
N ALA A 170 -14.41 -7.26 2.82
CA ALA A 170 -15.80 -7.12 2.40
C ALA A 170 -16.25 -8.44 1.75
N PHE A 171 -17.39 -8.98 2.18
CA PHE A 171 -17.90 -10.28 1.70
C PHE A 171 -19.43 -10.28 1.58
N PRO A 172 -20.01 -11.10 0.68
CA PRO A 172 -21.46 -11.21 0.56
C PRO A 172 -22.07 -11.81 1.83
N SER A 173 -23.16 -11.21 2.31
CA SER A 173 -23.90 -11.72 3.47
C SER A 173 -24.57 -13.06 3.16
N THR A 174 -24.54 -13.98 4.12
CA THR A 174 -25.30 -15.25 4.05
C THR A 174 -26.72 -15.09 4.55
N ASP A 175 -26.95 -14.12 5.43
CA ASP A 175 -28.23 -13.94 6.14
C ASP A 175 -29.14 -12.97 5.40
N PHE A 176 -28.55 -12.01 4.69
CA PHE A 176 -29.27 -11.00 3.92
C PHE A 176 -28.91 -11.07 2.44
N GLY A 177 -29.90 -11.42 1.60
CA GLY A 177 -29.71 -11.44 0.15
C GLY A 177 -29.35 -10.05 -0.38
N LYS A 178 -28.37 -9.99 -1.30
CA LYS A 178 -27.89 -8.73 -1.91
C LYS A 178 -27.39 -7.73 -0.87
N ALA A 179 -26.67 -8.22 0.13
CA ALA A 179 -25.99 -7.41 1.12
C ALA A 179 -24.51 -7.78 1.20
N THR A 180 -23.71 -6.80 1.62
CA THR A 180 -22.29 -6.96 1.93
C THR A 180 -22.09 -6.73 3.42
N GLU A 181 -21.32 -7.61 4.04
CA GLU A 181 -20.81 -7.47 5.41
C GLU A 181 -19.30 -7.26 5.39
N PHE A 182 -18.77 -6.83 6.54
CA PHE A 182 -17.34 -6.53 6.69
C PHE A 182 -16.80 -7.31 7.88
N ASP A 183 -15.75 -8.09 7.67
CA ASP A 183 -15.04 -8.80 8.73
C ASP A 183 -13.67 -8.15 8.96
N ILE A 184 -13.32 -7.93 10.22
CA ILE A 184 -12.17 -7.14 10.62
C ILE A 184 -11.29 -7.98 11.54
N TYR A 185 -10.09 -8.29 11.09
CA TYR A 185 -9.02 -8.79 11.96
C TYR A 185 -8.27 -7.62 12.59
N SER A 186 -8.02 -7.71 13.89
CA SER A 186 -7.13 -6.81 14.62
C SER A 186 -5.93 -7.58 15.15
N SER A 187 -4.70 -7.20 14.78
CA SER A 187 -3.50 -7.83 15.33
C SER A 187 -3.32 -7.58 16.83
N ARG A 188 -3.94 -6.51 17.36
CA ARG A 188 -3.93 -6.15 18.79
C ARG A 188 -4.74 -7.15 19.62
N GLU A 189 -5.94 -7.48 19.15
CA GLU A 189 -6.83 -8.43 19.83
C GLU A 189 -6.54 -9.88 19.43
N GLY A 190 -5.87 -10.08 18.29
CA GLY A 190 -5.56 -11.40 17.76
C GLY A 190 -6.80 -12.16 17.31
N SER A 191 -7.89 -11.48 16.93
CA SER A 191 -9.18 -12.08 16.57
C SER A 191 -9.85 -11.35 15.40
N TRP A 192 -10.83 -12.03 14.80
CA TRP A 192 -11.74 -11.48 13.79
C TRP A 192 -13.06 -11.06 14.44
N GLU A 193 -13.63 -9.94 14.00
CA GLU A 193 -14.94 -9.44 14.39
C GLU A 193 -15.70 -8.95 13.16
N ILE A 194 -16.94 -9.42 13.01
CA ILE A 194 -17.85 -8.93 11.97
C ILE A 194 -18.36 -7.56 12.42
N ALA A 195 -18.13 -6.54 11.59
CA ALA A 195 -18.61 -5.19 11.82
C ALA A 195 -20.14 -5.16 11.85
N ARG A 196 -20.71 -4.20 12.59
CA ARG A 196 -22.17 -4.09 12.72
C ARG A 196 -22.86 -3.60 11.45
N GLU A 197 -22.09 -3.01 10.55
CA GLU A 197 -22.59 -2.45 9.30
C GLU A 197 -22.90 -3.55 8.29
N ILE A 198 -24.08 -3.43 7.69
CA ILE A 198 -24.52 -4.24 6.55
C ILE A 198 -24.87 -3.29 5.41
N CYS A 199 -24.12 -3.38 4.32
CA CYS A 199 -24.36 -2.57 3.14
C CYS A 199 -25.35 -3.28 2.21
N PHE A 200 -26.57 -2.78 2.11
CA PHE A 200 -27.59 -3.32 1.21
C PHE A 200 -27.42 -2.79 -0.22
N GLY A 201 -27.52 -3.68 -1.20
CA GLY A 201 -27.46 -3.33 -2.62
C GLY A 201 -27.06 -4.52 -3.49
N ASP A 202 -27.69 -4.64 -4.66
CA ASP A 202 -27.42 -5.71 -5.63
C ASP A 202 -26.13 -5.49 -6.42
N ARG A 203 -25.02 -5.29 -5.71
CA ARG A 203 -23.74 -4.88 -6.30
C ARG A 203 -22.66 -5.90 -5.96
N THR A 204 -21.88 -6.27 -6.98
CA THR A 204 -20.74 -7.15 -6.78
C THR A 204 -19.48 -6.33 -6.58
N ILE A 205 -18.82 -6.50 -5.44
CA ILE A 205 -17.51 -5.89 -5.16
C ILE A 205 -16.48 -6.49 -6.10
N LEU A 206 -15.61 -5.66 -6.66
CA LEU A 206 -14.44 -6.10 -7.39
C LEU A 206 -13.33 -6.43 -6.37
N PRO A 207 -12.98 -7.70 -6.09
CA PRO A 207 -12.20 -8.06 -4.91
C PRO A 207 -10.74 -7.57 -4.91
N LYS A 208 -10.29 -6.91 -5.97
CA LYS A 208 -8.91 -6.46 -6.18
C LYS A 208 -8.76 -4.93 -6.16
N SER A 209 -9.85 -4.19 -6.01
CA SER A 209 -9.85 -2.73 -6.09
C SER A 209 -9.74 -2.04 -4.74
N GLY A 210 -9.57 -2.82 -3.66
CA GLY A 210 -9.59 -2.31 -2.30
C GLY A 210 -8.42 -1.36 -2.04
N VAL A 211 -8.70 -0.15 -1.58
CA VAL A 211 -7.69 0.85 -1.20
C VAL A 211 -8.09 1.54 0.10
N HIS A 212 -7.11 1.77 0.96
CA HIS A 212 -7.29 2.52 2.20
C HIS A 212 -6.80 3.95 2.08
N VAL A 213 -7.63 4.90 2.52
CA VAL A 213 -7.25 6.32 2.65
C VAL A 213 -7.92 6.91 3.89
N ASN A 214 -7.11 7.44 4.82
CA ASN A 214 -7.56 8.24 5.97
C ASN A 214 -8.68 7.58 6.80
N GLY A 215 -8.53 6.30 7.13
CA GLY A 215 -9.49 5.54 7.94
C GLY A 215 -10.72 5.03 7.18
N VAL A 216 -10.78 5.24 5.86
CA VAL A 216 -11.87 4.77 5.00
C VAL A 216 -11.30 3.80 3.97
N ILE A 217 -12.01 2.69 3.77
CA ILE A 217 -11.67 1.70 2.75
C ILE A 217 -12.63 1.82 1.59
N TYR A 218 -12.10 1.82 0.38
CA TYR A 218 -12.84 1.97 -0.85
C TYR A 218 -12.68 0.73 -1.71
N TRP A 219 -13.78 0.23 -2.27
CA TRP A 219 -13.78 -0.79 -3.30
C TRP A 219 -14.62 -0.32 -4.50
N MET A 220 -14.15 -0.60 -5.70
CA MET A 220 -14.99 -0.56 -6.89
C MET A 220 -16.04 -1.66 -6.80
N THR A 221 -17.26 -1.34 -7.20
CA THR A 221 -18.33 -2.31 -7.48
C THR A 221 -18.60 -2.34 -8.98
N THR A 222 -19.61 -3.10 -9.38
CA THR A 222 -20.11 -3.15 -10.76
C THR A 222 -20.59 -1.81 -11.32
N ASP A 223 -20.85 -0.80 -10.46
CA ASP A 223 -21.51 0.46 -10.86
C ASP A 223 -21.24 1.67 -9.94
N ASN A 224 -20.55 1.46 -8.81
CA ASN A 224 -20.30 2.46 -7.78
C ASN A 224 -18.92 2.25 -7.15
N ILE A 225 -18.60 3.10 -6.18
CA ILE A 225 -17.52 2.86 -5.22
C ILE A 225 -18.15 2.68 -3.86
N LEU A 226 -17.89 1.55 -3.22
CA LEU A 226 -18.26 1.27 -1.84
C LEU A 226 -17.19 1.84 -0.92
N ALA A 227 -17.57 2.78 -0.07
CA ALA A 227 -16.75 3.32 1.01
C ALA A 227 -17.19 2.72 2.34
N PHE A 228 -16.24 2.31 3.18
CA PHE A 228 -16.47 1.84 4.53
C PHE A 228 -15.58 2.61 5.51
N ASP A 229 -16.20 3.39 6.39
CA ASP A 229 -15.51 4.18 7.41
C ASP A 229 -15.25 3.29 8.64
N LEU A 230 -13.97 3.04 8.93
CA LEU A 230 -13.56 2.15 10.02
C LEU A 230 -13.84 2.71 11.41
N THR A 231 -13.92 4.03 11.54
CA THR A 231 -14.13 4.68 12.84
C THR A 231 -15.63 4.74 13.15
N LYS A 232 -16.44 5.03 12.14
CA LYS A 232 -17.90 5.11 12.30
C LYS A 232 -18.58 3.76 12.15
N GLU A 233 -17.89 2.76 11.60
CA GLU A 233 -18.45 1.49 11.13
C GLU A 233 -19.70 1.73 10.29
N ARG A 234 -19.55 2.49 9.21
CA ARG A 234 -20.65 2.81 8.30
C ARG A 234 -20.21 2.71 6.85
N SER A 235 -21.11 2.22 6.02
CA SER A 235 -20.90 2.16 4.58
C SER A 235 -21.59 3.31 3.86
N GLN A 236 -21.00 3.73 2.76
CA GLN A 236 -21.59 4.70 1.84
C GLN A 236 -21.28 4.29 0.40
N LEU A 237 -22.26 4.41 -0.49
CA LEU A 237 -22.05 4.28 -1.91
C LEU A 237 -21.76 5.65 -2.53
N LEU A 238 -20.63 5.73 -3.23
CA LEU A 238 -20.23 6.88 -4.02
C LEU A 238 -20.59 6.62 -5.49
N GLN A 239 -21.25 7.59 -6.12
CA GLN A 239 -21.65 7.49 -7.52
C GLN A 239 -20.43 7.60 -8.44
N SER A 240 -20.21 6.59 -9.28
CA SER A 240 -19.15 6.56 -10.28
C SER A 240 -19.77 6.28 -11.64
N TYR A 241 -19.75 7.27 -12.54
CA TYR A 241 -20.35 7.12 -13.88
C TYR A 241 -19.53 6.23 -14.81
N ASP A 242 -18.27 5.96 -14.45
CA ASP A 242 -17.41 5.03 -15.17
C ASP A 242 -16.92 3.94 -14.22
N THR A 243 -17.17 2.69 -14.60
CA THR A 243 -16.83 1.48 -13.84
C THR A 243 -15.49 0.90 -14.28
N HIS A 244 -14.93 1.42 -15.37
CA HIS A 244 -13.66 1.01 -15.94
C HIS A 244 -12.53 1.91 -15.44
N GLY A 245 -12.10 1.68 -14.20
CA GLY A 245 -10.99 2.44 -13.62
C GLY A 245 -10.22 1.66 -12.56
N PHE A 246 -9.09 2.25 -12.15
CA PHE A 246 -8.24 1.74 -11.08
C PHE A 246 -8.30 2.70 -9.89
N LEU A 247 -8.48 2.19 -8.67
CA LEU A 247 -8.39 2.99 -7.46
C LEU A 247 -6.99 2.91 -6.86
N GLY A 248 -6.46 4.04 -6.42
CA GLY A 248 -5.19 4.10 -5.72
C GLY A 248 -5.12 5.28 -4.76
N THR A 249 -3.92 5.63 -4.36
CA THR A 249 -3.68 6.78 -3.48
C THR A 249 -2.80 7.79 -4.19
N PHE A 250 -3.09 9.08 -4.05
CA PHE A 250 -2.25 10.13 -4.58
C PHE A 250 -2.24 11.30 -3.59
N SER A 251 -1.05 11.59 -3.05
CA SER A 251 -0.80 12.64 -2.07
C SER A 251 -1.71 12.53 -0.84
N GLY A 252 -1.87 11.32 -0.31
CA GLY A 252 -2.70 11.03 0.85
C GLY A 252 -4.21 11.12 0.61
N LYS A 253 -4.64 11.20 -0.66
CA LYS A 253 -6.05 11.23 -1.07
C LYS A 253 -6.38 10.04 -1.95
N LEU A 254 -7.66 9.66 -1.99
CA LEU A 254 -8.15 8.65 -2.92
C LEU A 254 -8.02 9.20 -4.34
N CYS A 255 -7.46 8.41 -5.24
CA CYS A 255 -7.46 8.70 -6.67
C CYS A 255 -8.16 7.60 -7.46
N LYS A 256 -8.69 7.98 -8.60
CA LYS A 256 -9.25 7.09 -9.62
C LYS A 256 -8.51 7.35 -10.92
N VAL A 257 -8.10 6.28 -11.58
CA VAL A 257 -7.42 6.34 -12.87
C VAL A 257 -8.29 5.70 -13.93
N ASP A 258 -8.65 6.51 -14.92
CA ASP A 258 -9.48 6.11 -16.06
C ASP A 258 -8.60 6.09 -17.32
N VAL A 259 -8.84 5.13 -18.22
CA VAL A 259 -8.03 4.95 -19.43
C VAL A 259 -8.90 5.11 -20.66
N THR A 260 -8.55 6.06 -21.53
CA THR A 260 -9.25 6.31 -22.80
C THR A 260 -8.24 6.30 -23.95
N GLY A 261 -8.21 5.21 -24.71
CA GLY A 261 -7.22 5.01 -25.78
C GLY A 261 -5.80 4.94 -25.19
N ASN A 262 -4.95 5.90 -25.52
CA ASN A 262 -3.59 6.05 -24.98
C ASN A 262 -3.47 7.10 -23.87
N ILE A 263 -4.59 7.73 -23.49
CA ILE A 263 -4.66 8.76 -22.46
C ILE A 263 -5.05 8.09 -21.15
N ILE A 264 -4.25 8.33 -20.12
CA ILE A 264 -4.51 7.88 -18.76
C ILE A 264 -4.84 9.12 -17.92
N LEU A 265 -6.06 9.19 -17.42
CA LEU A 265 -6.57 10.31 -16.65
C LEU A 265 -6.52 10.00 -15.15
N LEU A 266 -5.74 10.78 -14.40
CA LEU A 266 -5.66 10.70 -12.95
C LEU A 266 -6.61 11.73 -12.33
N ASN A 267 -7.62 11.24 -11.60
CA ASN A 267 -8.59 12.03 -10.87
C ASN A 267 -8.38 11.87 -9.36
N ILE A 268 -8.48 12.96 -8.59
CA ILE A 268 -8.44 12.92 -7.13
C ILE A 268 -9.85 13.15 -6.57
N LEU A 269 -10.20 12.43 -5.51
CA LEU A 269 -11.44 12.64 -4.79
C LEU A 269 -11.44 14.03 -4.15
N ALA A 270 -12.37 14.87 -4.60
CA ALA A 270 -12.54 16.24 -4.13
C ALA A 270 -13.71 16.36 -3.14
N ASN A 271 -14.80 15.60 -3.36
CA ASN A 271 -16.00 15.68 -2.53
C ASN A 271 -16.77 14.35 -2.48
N THR A 272 -17.04 13.84 -1.28
CA THR A 272 -17.82 12.61 -1.04
C THR A 272 -19.34 12.83 -0.94
N HIS A 273 -19.79 14.08 -0.94
CA HIS A 273 -21.19 14.48 -0.74
C HIS A 273 -21.87 14.97 -2.02
N SER A 274 -21.24 14.82 -3.19
CA SER A 274 -21.77 15.31 -4.46
C SER A 274 -23.18 14.77 -4.76
N ASN A 275 -23.50 13.54 -4.35
CA ASN A 275 -24.81 12.91 -4.50
C ASN A 275 -25.91 13.52 -3.62
N THR A 276 -25.55 14.29 -2.60
CA THR A 276 -26.49 15.00 -1.71
C THR A 276 -26.65 16.48 -2.08
N MET A 277 -25.96 16.94 -3.13
CA MET A 277 -26.00 18.34 -3.54
C MET A 277 -27.24 18.66 -4.38
N GLN A 278 -27.64 19.93 -4.37
CA GLN A 278 -28.76 20.41 -5.17
C GLN A 278 -28.52 20.14 -6.67
N MET A 279 -29.58 19.72 -7.35
CA MET A 279 -29.60 19.52 -8.80
C MET A 279 -29.16 20.82 -9.51
N GLY A 280 -28.11 20.76 -10.32
CA GLY A 280 -27.50 21.92 -10.98
C GLY A 280 -26.24 22.48 -10.31
N SER A 281 -25.80 21.92 -9.18
CA SER A 281 -24.48 22.23 -8.59
C SER A 281 -23.35 21.81 -9.54
N GLN A 282 -22.37 22.70 -9.75
CA GLN A 282 -21.16 22.41 -10.54
C GLN A 282 -20.08 21.63 -9.76
N ILE A 283 -20.36 21.23 -8.52
CA ILE A 283 -19.38 20.56 -7.67
C ILE A 283 -19.26 19.09 -8.08
N GLN A 284 -18.07 18.72 -8.54
CA GLN A 284 -17.76 17.37 -8.98
C GLN A 284 -17.18 16.55 -7.81
N MET A 285 -17.50 15.24 -7.79
CA MET A 285 -16.90 14.28 -6.86
C MET A 285 -15.40 14.16 -7.07
N TRP A 286 -15.00 14.15 -8.34
CA TRP A 286 -13.64 13.96 -8.81
C TRP A 286 -13.12 15.25 -9.41
N SER A 287 -11.89 15.63 -9.05
CA SER A 287 -11.16 16.69 -9.71
C SER A 287 -10.03 16.10 -10.54
N GLU A 288 -9.95 16.48 -11.81
CA GLU A 288 -8.81 16.12 -12.65
C GLU A 288 -7.51 16.64 -12.03
N LYS A 289 -6.55 15.73 -11.85
CA LYS A 289 -5.22 16.07 -11.33
C LYS A 289 -4.19 16.17 -12.45
N GLN A 290 -4.14 15.16 -13.30
CA GLN A 290 -3.12 15.05 -14.33
C GLN A 290 -3.57 14.10 -15.43
N THR A 291 -3.19 14.45 -16.66
CA THR A 291 -3.25 13.55 -17.81
C THR A 291 -1.87 12.96 -18.06
N VAL A 292 -1.78 11.64 -18.17
CA VAL A 292 -0.54 10.88 -18.42
C VAL A 292 -0.63 10.21 -19.79
N VAL A 293 0.44 10.36 -20.57
CA VAL A 293 0.65 9.65 -21.83
C VAL A 293 2.01 8.96 -21.72
N LEU A 294 2.02 7.64 -21.89
CA LEU A 294 3.25 6.87 -21.88
C LEU A 294 4.03 7.12 -23.18
N ASP A 295 5.36 7.15 -23.06
CA ASP A 295 6.26 7.40 -24.18
C ASP A 295 6.07 6.35 -25.29
N SER A 296 5.65 6.80 -26.47
CA SER A 296 5.38 5.94 -27.62
C SER A 296 6.62 5.26 -28.18
N GLU A 297 7.82 5.86 -28.03
CA GLU A 297 9.07 5.22 -28.47
C GLU A 297 9.41 4.00 -27.60
N ILE A 298 9.03 4.04 -26.32
CA ILE A 298 9.27 2.95 -25.36
C ILE A 298 8.14 1.91 -25.42
N VAL A 299 6.89 2.35 -25.50
CA VAL A 299 5.74 1.44 -25.54
C VAL A 299 5.60 0.76 -26.90
N GLY A 300 5.93 1.46 -27.98
CA GLY A 300 5.71 1.04 -29.36
C GLY A 300 4.25 1.24 -29.80
N ASP A 301 3.96 0.83 -31.04
CA ASP A 301 2.67 1.07 -31.74
C ASP A 301 1.47 0.23 -31.22
N VAL A 302 1.59 -0.37 -30.03
CA VAL A 302 0.56 -1.25 -29.44
C VAL A 302 -0.48 -0.44 -28.63
N ALA A 303 -0.54 0.88 -28.85
CA ALA A 303 -1.06 1.90 -27.93
C ALA A 303 -2.59 1.98 -27.72
N ARG A 304 -3.32 0.86 -27.75
CA ARG A 304 -4.80 0.90 -27.65
C ARG A 304 -5.43 0.19 -26.46
N ASN A 305 -4.68 -0.62 -25.70
CA ASN A 305 -5.22 -1.40 -24.58
C ASN A 305 -4.35 -1.24 -23.32
N TYR A 306 -4.33 -0.04 -22.74
CA TYR A 306 -3.67 0.17 -21.45
C TYR A 306 -4.56 -0.35 -20.31
N SER A 307 -3.94 -0.96 -19.31
CA SER A 307 -4.56 -1.27 -18.03
C SER A 307 -3.64 -0.84 -16.90
N VAL A 308 -4.14 0.00 -16.00
CA VAL A 308 -3.39 0.42 -14.81
C VAL A 308 -3.37 -0.71 -13.79
N LEU A 309 -2.20 -0.96 -13.23
CA LEU A 309 -1.93 -2.03 -12.27
C LEU A 309 -1.65 -1.51 -10.87
N HIS A 310 -1.10 -0.29 -10.77
CA HIS A 310 -0.79 0.39 -9.52
C HIS A 310 -0.66 1.90 -9.78
N VAL A 311 -1.02 2.70 -8.80
CA VAL A 311 -0.75 4.14 -8.77
C VAL A 311 -0.54 4.59 -7.33
N ASP A 312 0.56 5.30 -7.10
CA ASP A 312 0.82 6.09 -5.90
C ASP A 312 1.30 7.50 -6.26
N SER A 313 1.79 8.27 -5.29
CA SER A 313 2.30 9.63 -5.52
C SER A 313 3.58 9.70 -6.35
N ASP A 314 4.39 8.65 -6.34
CA ASP A 314 5.70 8.64 -6.96
C ASP A 314 5.62 7.99 -8.35
N ILE A 315 4.86 6.89 -8.45
CA ILE A 315 4.86 6.03 -9.62
C ILE A 315 3.47 5.52 -9.99
N MET A 316 3.24 5.42 -11.30
CA MET A 316 2.17 4.64 -11.89
C MET A 316 2.76 3.43 -12.62
N VAL A 317 2.12 2.28 -12.50
CA VAL A 317 2.47 1.10 -13.30
C VAL A 317 1.28 0.70 -14.15
N ALA A 318 1.54 0.61 -15.46
CA ALA A 318 0.55 0.27 -16.45
C ALA A 318 1.05 -0.87 -17.33
N ARG A 319 0.10 -1.62 -17.87
CA ARG A 319 0.34 -2.71 -18.81
C ARG A 319 -0.24 -2.35 -20.16
N CYS A 320 0.50 -2.66 -21.21
CA CYS A 320 0.07 -2.53 -22.60
C CYS A 320 0.73 -3.62 -23.45
N GLY A 321 -0.01 -4.26 -24.36
CA GLY A 321 0.57 -5.23 -25.31
C GLY A 321 1.30 -6.41 -24.64
N GLY A 322 0.85 -6.84 -23.45
CA GLY A 322 1.50 -7.90 -22.69
C GLY A 322 2.73 -7.45 -21.88
N ARG A 323 3.21 -6.22 -22.08
CA ARG A 323 4.37 -5.61 -21.40
C ARG A 323 3.93 -4.68 -20.27
N THR A 324 4.80 -4.50 -19.29
CA THR A 324 4.58 -3.67 -18.10
C THR A 324 5.57 -2.51 -18.10
N TYR A 325 5.06 -1.33 -17.78
CA TYR A 325 5.79 -0.06 -17.79
C TYR A 325 5.54 0.69 -16.49
N SER A 326 6.56 1.39 -15.99
CA SER A 326 6.39 2.42 -14.97
C SER A 326 6.42 3.81 -15.59
N TYR A 327 5.69 4.71 -14.96
CA TYR A 327 5.74 6.15 -15.20
C TYR A 327 6.06 6.85 -13.88
N ASP A 328 7.17 7.56 -13.84
CA ASP A 328 7.58 8.36 -12.68
C ASP A 328 6.96 9.76 -12.78
N PHE A 329 6.14 10.14 -11.80
CA PHE A 329 5.39 11.40 -11.85
C PHE A 329 6.27 12.65 -11.70
N LYS A 330 7.47 12.51 -11.12
CA LYS A 330 8.37 13.63 -10.86
C LYS A 330 9.22 13.98 -12.08
N SER A 331 9.73 12.97 -12.76
CA SER A 331 10.57 13.09 -13.95
C SER A 331 9.77 13.01 -15.25
N CYS A 332 8.50 12.61 -15.18
CA CYS A 332 7.64 12.32 -16.33
C CYS A 332 8.24 11.25 -17.27
N ALA A 333 9.07 10.36 -16.73
CA ALA A 333 9.78 9.35 -17.51
C ALA A 333 8.99 8.04 -17.56
N THR A 334 8.84 7.49 -18.76
CA THR A 334 8.35 6.12 -18.96
C THR A 334 9.54 5.15 -18.95
N LYS A 335 9.37 3.99 -18.31
CA LYS A 335 10.40 2.94 -18.28
C LYS A 335 9.76 1.58 -18.45
N PHE A 336 10.35 0.76 -19.31
CA PHE A 336 9.97 -0.64 -19.45
C PHE A 336 10.42 -1.44 -18.21
N LEU A 337 9.52 -2.28 -17.68
CA LEU A 337 9.80 -3.10 -16.51
C LEU A 337 9.92 -4.59 -16.84
N SER A 338 8.93 -5.17 -17.54
CA SER A 338 8.90 -6.62 -17.80
C SER A 338 7.94 -6.99 -18.95
N SER A 339 8.14 -8.16 -19.55
CA SER A 339 7.26 -8.76 -20.58
C SER A 339 6.43 -9.94 -20.06
N GLU A 340 6.15 -10.03 -18.75
CA GLU A 340 5.46 -11.17 -18.17
C GLU A 340 4.03 -11.40 -18.69
N VAL A 341 3.78 -12.59 -19.20
CA VAL A 341 2.45 -13.03 -19.67
C VAL A 341 1.62 -13.50 -18.46
N GLY A 342 0.39 -12.99 -18.31
CA GLY A 342 -0.56 -13.52 -17.32
C GLY A 342 -0.75 -12.74 -16.01
N ILE A 343 -0.20 -11.53 -15.89
CA ILE A 343 -0.46 -10.62 -14.74
C ILE A 343 -1.97 -10.46 -14.51
N ARG A 344 -2.44 -10.86 -13.33
CA ARG A 344 -3.85 -10.68 -12.91
C ARG A 344 -4.01 -9.82 -11.67
N ARG A 345 -3.01 -9.72 -10.81
CA ARG A 345 -3.01 -8.87 -9.62
C ARG A 345 -1.59 -8.35 -9.38
N CYS A 346 -1.52 -7.10 -8.96
CA CYS A 346 -0.29 -6.42 -8.61
C CYS A 346 -0.43 -5.87 -7.20
N PHE A 347 0.65 -5.98 -6.44
CA PHE A 347 0.71 -5.53 -5.06
C PHE A 347 1.98 -4.70 -4.89
N PRO A 348 1.88 -3.38 -4.67
CA PRO A 348 3.05 -2.54 -4.44
C PRO A 348 3.78 -3.00 -3.18
N TYR A 349 5.10 -3.03 -3.26
CA TYR A 349 5.95 -3.50 -2.19
C TYR A 349 6.96 -2.42 -1.77
N VAL A 350 6.95 -2.13 -0.49
CA VAL A 350 7.94 -1.29 0.18
C VAL A 350 8.96 -2.21 0.84
N ASN A 351 10.24 -2.01 0.55
CA ASN A 351 11.28 -2.86 1.13
C ASN A 351 11.61 -2.41 2.56
N SER A 352 10.89 -2.99 3.53
CA SER A 352 10.92 -2.58 4.94
C SER A 352 11.51 -3.64 5.88
N LEU A 353 12.08 -3.17 6.99
CA LEU A 353 12.61 -3.99 8.08
C LEU A 353 11.55 -4.44 9.10
N VAL A 354 10.29 -4.02 8.94
CA VAL A 354 9.19 -4.28 9.89
C VAL A 354 9.21 -5.73 10.40
N SER A 355 9.21 -5.87 11.72
CA SER A 355 9.11 -7.17 12.39
C SER A 355 7.67 -7.41 12.84
N LEU A 356 7.18 -8.63 12.62
CA LEU A 356 5.82 -9.05 12.96
C LEU A 356 5.67 -9.51 14.40
#